data_AF-A0A919PIN9-F1
#
_entry.id   AF-A0A919PIN9-F1
#
_cell.length_a   1.000
_cell.length_b   1.000
_cell.length_c   1.000
_cell.angle_alpha   90.00
_cell.angle_beta   90.00
_cell.angle_gamma   90.00
#
_symmetry.space_group_name_H-M   'P 1'
#
loop_
_entity.id
_entity.type
_entity.pdbx_description
1 polymer ?
#
loop_
_entity_poly.entity_id
_entity_poly.type
_entity_poly.pdbx_seq_one_letter_code
_entity_poly.pdbx_strand_id
1 'polypeptide(L)'
;MIDEQTKRPNTFWRELPVLLGVAIIVAVVVRAFVLQTFYIPSESMENTLLIRDRVLVNKLVYDFRSPHRGEVIVFEAPDSWRNDPSEEDFIKRVIATGGDHVVCCDDKQRITVNGKALDETYIYADETGLQDLPSEEQFDVTVPAGRLWVMGDHRSRSGDSRYNFLRHNKDPMQATISEDAVVGRAFVVFWPFSRAKWLSVPDTFDKVPAPTAK
;
A
#
# COMPACT_ATOMS: atom_id res chain seq x y z
N MET A 1 -43.87 -53.64 -3.51
CA MET A 1 -43.82 -53.35 -4.96
C MET A 1 -44.73 -52.14 -5.18
N ILE A 2 -44.29 -50.96 -5.61
CA ILE A 2 -43.11 -50.54 -6.39
C ILE A 2 -42.81 -49.06 -6.01
N ASP A 3 -41.51 -48.70 -5.99
CA ASP A 3 -40.94 -47.37 -5.75
C ASP A 3 -41.61 -46.23 -6.55
N GLU A 4 -41.90 -45.12 -5.87
CA GLU A 4 -42.25 -43.84 -6.48
C GLU A 4 -40.97 -43.04 -6.78
N GLN A 5 -40.41 -43.26 -7.98
CA GLN A 5 -39.31 -42.44 -8.49
C GLN A 5 -39.81 -41.06 -8.93
N THR A 6 -39.79 -40.06 -8.05
CA THR A 6 -39.81 -38.65 -8.46
C THR A 6 -38.45 -38.23 -9.05
N LYS A 7 -38.23 -38.51 -10.33
CA LYS A 7 -37.16 -37.88 -11.11
C LYS A 7 -37.53 -36.41 -11.38
N ARG A 8 -36.82 -35.46 -10.76
CA ARG A 8 -36.86 -34.04 -11.18
C ARG A 8 -36.22 -33.91 -12.57
N PRO A 9 -36.95 -33.49 -13.61
CA PRO A 9 -36.39 -33.40 -14.96
C PRO A 9 -35.75 -32.02 -15.21
N ASN A 10 -34.50 -32.02 -15.67
CA ASN A 10 -33.84 -30.97 -16.47
C ASN A 10 -33.71 -29.52 -15.94
N THR A 11 -34.15 -29.18 -14.72
CA THR A 11 -33.94 -27.82 -14.18
C THR A 11 -32.47 -27.54 -13.89
N PHE A 12 -31.73 -28.53 -13.39
CA PHE A 12 -30.30 -28.39 -13.05
C PHE A 12 -29.45 -27.93 -14.25
N TRP A 13 -29.65 -28.51 -15.44
CA TRP A 13 -28.89 -28.16 -16.65
C TRP A 13 -29.35 -26.86 -17.32
N ARG A 14 -30.53 -26.33 -16.96
CA ARG A 14 -31.02 -25.01 -17.40
C ARG A 14 -30.63 -23.89 -16.45
N GLU A 15 -30.57 -24.17 -15.15
CA GLU A 15 -30.15 -23.21 -14.12
C GLU A 15 -28.62 -23.06 -14.09
N LEU A 16 -27.87 -24.12 -14.42
CA LEU A 16 -26.41 -24.08 -14.42
C LEU A 16 -25.81 -23.00 -15.35
N PRO A 17 -26.25 -22.81 -16.61
CA PRO A 17 -25.79 -21.71 -17.45
C PRO A 17 -26.11 -20.32 -16.88
N VAL A 18 -27.28 -20.15 -16.26
CA VAL A 18 -27.67 -18.87 -15.63
C VAL A 18 -26.79 -18.58 -14.43
N LEU A 19 -26.59 -19.55 -13.54
CA LEU A 19 -25.71 -19.43 -12.38
C LEU A 19 -24.26 -19.16 -12.80
N LEU A 20 -23.76 -19.86 -13.81
CA LEU A 20 -22.43 -19.62 -14.36
C LEU A 20 -22.31 -18.21 -14.96
N GLY A 21 -23.33 -17.77 -15.71
CA GLY A 21 -23.40 -16.41 -16.26
C GLY A 21 -23.37 -15.34 -15.17
N VAL A 22 -24.18 -15.50 -14.13
CA VAL A 22 -24.17 -14.61 -12.96
C VAL A 22 -22.80 -14.61 -12.28
N ALA A 23 -22.20 -15.79 -12.05
CA ALA A 23 -20.88 -15.89 -11.44
C ALA A 23 -19.79 -15.18 -12.25
N ILE A 24 -19.83 -15.30 -13.59
CA ILE A 24 -18.89 -14.59 -14.48
C ILE A 24 -19.11 -13.07 -14.39
N ILE A 25 -20.37 -12.61 -14.44
CA ILE A 25 -20.69 -11.18 -14.31
C ILE A 25 -20.18 -10.63 -12.98
N VAL A 26 -20.45 -11.34 -11.87
CA VAL A 26 -19.97 -10.96 -10.55
C VAL A 26 -18.44 -10.91 -10.52
N ALA A 27 -17.76 -11.93 -11.08
CA ALA A 27 -16.30 -11.95 -11.14
C ALA A 27 -15.73 -10.77 -11.95
N VAL A 28 -16.37 -10.41 -13.08
CA VAL A 28 -15.99 -9.26 -13.89
C VAL A 28 -16.18 -7.95 -13.13
N VAL A 29 -17.32 -7.76 -12.46
CA VAL A 29 -17.60 -6.57 -11.64
C VAL A 29 -16.61 -6.45 -10.49
N VAL A 30 -16.36 -7.55 -9.76
CA VAL A 30 -15.38 -7.58 -8.66
C VAL A 30 -13.99 -7.22 -9.18
N ARG A 31 -13.56 -7.79 -10.31
CA ARG A 31 -12.26 -7.50 -10.89
C ARG A 31 -12.15 -6.07 -11.46
N ALA A 32 -13.24 -5.52 -11.97
CA ALA A 32 -13.25 -4.18 -12.53
C ALA A 32 -13.22 -3.10 -11.45
N PHE A 33 -13.97 -3.28 -10.36
CA PHE A 33 -14.23 -2.22 -9.38
C PHE A 33 -13.68 -2.47 -7.99
N VAL A 34 -13.46 -3.72 -7.58
CA VAL A 34 -13.14 -4.05 -6.18
C VAL A 34 -11.69 -4.43 -6.01
N LEU A 35 -11.20 -5.36 -6.82
CA LEU A 35 -9.91 -6.02 -6.63
C LEU A 35 -9.04 -5.92 -7.88
N GLN A 36 -7.84 -5.38 -7.72
CA GLN A 36 -6.80 -5.36 -8.75
C GLN A 36 -5.56 -6.12 -8.28
N THR A 37 -4.93 -6.82 -9.21
CA THR A 37 -3.69 -7.58 -8.95
C THR A 37 -2.50 -6.78 -9.46
N PHE A 38 -1.48 -6.60 -8.62
CA PHE A 38 -0.22 -5.98 -9.02
C PHE A 38 0.95 -6.95 -8.89
N TYR A 39 1.91 -6.81 -9.79
CA TYR A 39 3.19 -7.51 -9.76
C TYR A 39 4.26 -6.58 -9.20
N ILE A 40 5.18 -7.10 -8.37
CA ILE A 40 6.24 -6.32 -7.74
C ILE A 40 7.55 -6.47 -8.52
N PRO A 41 8.00 -5.43 -9.27
CA PRO A 41 9.20 -5.52 -10.11
C PRO A 41 10.48 -5.06 -9.41
N SER A 42 10.39 -4.37 -8.26
CA SER A 42 11.53 -3.69 -7.62
C SER A 42 11.69 -4.04 -6.15
N GLU A 43 12.87 -3.72 -5.61
CA GLU A 43 13.28 -4.03 -4.24
C GLU A 43 12.85 -2.99 -3.18
N SER A 44 12.28 -1.85 -3.61
CA SER A 44 11.97 -0.71 -2.71
C SER A 44 11.07 -1.02 -1.51
N MET A 45 10.38 -2.17 -1.53
CA MET A 45 9.49 -2.63 -0.48
C MET A 45 9.95 -3.95 0.15
N GLU A 46 11.20 -4.39 -0.06
CA GLU A 46 11.72 -5.64 0.51
C GLU A 46 11.57 -5.71 2.03
N ASN A 47 11.63 -6.93 2.57
CA ASN A 47 11.11 -7.37 3.87
C ASN A 47 9.57 -7.45 3.92
N THR A 48 8.86 -6.46 3.35
CA THR A 48 7.39 -6.50 3.24
C THR A 48 6.93 -7.18 1.95
N LEU A 49 7.44 -6.76 0.80
CA LEU A 49 7.12 -7.26 -0.53
C LEU A 49 8.42 -7.60 -1.26
N LEU A 50 8.55 -8.85 -1.70
CA LEU A 50 9.73 -9.28 -2.45
C LEU A 50 9.50 -9.15 -3.94
N ILE A 51 10.60 -9.03 -4.69
CA ILE A 51 10.56 -9.07 -6.15
C ILE A 51 9.82 -10.34 -6.60
N ARG A 52 8.94 -10.18 -7.59
CA ARG A 52 8.05 -11.21 -8.14
C ARG A 52 6.83 -11.57 -7.31
N ASP A 53 6.60 -10.94 -6.16
CA ASP A 53 5.34 -11.08 -5.45
C ASP A 53 4.17 -10.57 -6.31
N ARG A 54 2.99 -11.16 -6.09
CA ARG A 54 1.72 -10.61 -6.57
C ARG A 54 0.84 -10.25 -5.39
N VAL A 55 0.36 -9.01 -5.41
CA VAL A 55 -0.46 -8.44 -4.36
C VAL A 55 -1.88 -8.20 -4.84
N LEU A 56 -2.84 -8.38 -3.93
CA LEU A 56 -4.22 -7.93 -4.11
C LEU A 56 -4.39 -6.54 -3.50
N VAL A 57 -5.02 -5.67 -4.28
CA VAL A 57 -5.30 -4.28 -3.94
C VAL A 57 -6.80 -4.06 -3.89
N ASN A 58 -7.29 -3.49 -2.80
CA ASN A 58 -8.68 -3.07 -2.64
C ASN A 58 -8.82 -1.61 -3.08
N LYS A 59 -9.56 -1.39 -4.17
CA LYS A 59 -9.77 -0.05 -4.75
C LYS A 59 -10.86 0.73 -4.03
N LEU A 60 -11.97 0.06 -3.69
CA LEU A 60 -13.14 0.68 -3.10
C LEU A 60 -12.90 1.28 -1.71
N VAL A 61 -11.86 0.81 -1.00
CA VAL A 61 -11.64 1.23 0.39
C VAL A 61 -11.48 2.75 0.53
N TYR A 62 -10.92 3.41 -0.49
CA TYR A 62 -10.64 4.85 -0.43
C TYR A 62 -11.76 5.73 -0.98
N ASP A 63 -12.80 5.15 -1.57
CA ASP A 63 -14.04 5.87 -1.90
C ASP A 63 -14.87 6.22 -0.64
N PHE A 64 -14.61 5.51 0.46
CA PHE A 64 -15.38 5.64 1.72
C PHE A 64 -14.58 6.19 2.89
N ARG A 65 -13.24 6.24 2.78
CA ARG A 65 -12.35 6.76 3.84
C ARG A 65 -11.00 7.17 3.28
N SER A 66 -10.30 8.05 3.98
CA SER A 66 -8.90 8.37 3.64
C SER A 66 -7.92 7.21 3.95
N PRO A 67 -6.77 7.19 3.27
CA PRO A 67 -5.62 6.37 3.64
C PRO A 67 -5.12 6.67 5.04
N HIS A 68 -4.76 5.61 5.79
CA HIS A 68 -4.24 5.73 7.14
C HIS A 68 -2.74 5.47 7.19
N ARG A 69 -2.10 5.95 8.26
CA ARG A 69 -0.69 5.67 8.55
C ARG A 69 -0.43 4.17 8.65
N GLY A 70 0.72 3.76 8.17
CA GLY A 70 1.18 2.37 8.11
C GLY A 70 0.54 1.50 7.03
N GLU A 71 -0.47 1.99 6.30
CA GLU A 71 -1.03 1.24 5.17
C GLU A 71 -0.04 1.15 4.00
N VAL A 72 -0.01 0.01 3.33
CA VAL A 72 0.70 -0.15 2.06
C VAL A 72 -0.28 0.14 0.93
N ILE A 73 0.05 1.10 0.08
CA ILE A 73 -0.84 1.60 -0.97
C ILE A 73 -0.16 1.54 -2.33
N VAL A 74 -0.98 1.34 -3.36
CA VAL A 74 -0.60 1.59 -4.75
C VAL A 74 -1.16 2.94 -5.17
N PHE A 75 -0.36 3.75 -5.84
CA PHE A 75 -0.74 5.07 -6.32
C PHE A 75 -0.11 5.34 -7.69
N GLU A 76 -0.77 6.18 -8.48
CA GLU A 76 -0.25 6.66 -9.76
C GLU A 76 1.00 7.52 -9.51
N ALA A 77 2.11 7.15 -10.14
CA ALA A 77 3.39 7.81 -9.92
C ALA A 77 3.36 9.23 -10.51
N PRO A 78 3.60 10.29 -9.71
CA PRO A 78 3.72 11.65 -10.26
C PRO A 78 4.83 11.69 -11.31
N ASP A 79 4.62 12.41 -12.42
CA ASP A 79 5.61 12.46 -13.52
C ASP A 79 7.02 12.83 -13.06
N SER A 80 7.12 13.72 -12.07
CA SER A 80 8.42 14.10 -11.51
C SER A 80 9.12 12.92 -10.84
N TRP A 81 8.42 11.94 -10.27
CA TRP A 81 8.95 10.78 -9.52
C TRP A 81 9.44 9.65 -10.41
N ARG A 82 9.08 9.67 -11.69
CA ARG A 82 9.35 8.58 -12.64
C ARG A 82 10.73 8.76 -13.25
N ASN A 83 11.49 7.68 -13.34
CA ASN A 83 12.72 7.65 -14.15
C ASN A 83 12.44 7.07 -15.54
N ASP A 84 11.40 6.25 -15.67
CA ASP A 84 10.96 5.63 -16.91
C ASP A 84 9.46 5.93 -17.13
N PRO A 85 9.04 6.40 -18.32
CA PRO A 85 7.62 6.61 -18.65
C PRO A 85 6.73 5.36 -18.59
N SER A 86 7.29 4.16 -18.38
CA SER A 86 6.54 2.93 -18.13
C SER A 86 6.24 2.69 -16.64
N GLU A 87 6.83 3.48 -15.72
CA GLU A 87 6.57 3.43 -14.28
C GLU A 87 5.25 4.16 -13.95
N GLU A 88 4.10 3.58 -14.32
CA GLU A 88 2.78 4.21 -14.12
C GLU A 88 2.32 4.18 -12.66
N ASP A 89 2.60 3.10 -11.94
CA ASP A 89 2.14 2.87 -10.57
C ASP A 89 3.29 2.56 -9.62
N PHE A 90 3.25 3.15 -8.43
CA PHE A 90 4.17 2.85 -7.33
C PHE A 90 3.45 2.26 -6.12
N ILE A 91 4.17 1.39 -5.40
CA ILE A 91 3.74 0.83 -4.12
C ILE A 91 4.69 1.26 -3.01
N LYS A 92 4.13 1.85 -1.96
CA LYS A 92 4.86 2.38 -0.80
C LYS A 92 4.01 2.29 0.47
N ARG A 93 4.62 2.48 1.63
CA ARG A 93 3.94 2.61 2.92
C ARG A 93 3.62 4.07 3.22
N VAL A 94 2.40 4.37 3.64
CA VAL A 94 2.03 5.68 4.18
C VAL A 94 2.67 5.82 5.56
N ILE A 95 3.58 6.78 5.74
CA ILE A 95 4.16 7.07 7.06
C ILE A 95 3.36 8.18 7.75
N ALA A 96 2.83 9.13 6.97
CA ALA A 96 2.05 10.22 7.51
C ALA A 96 1.00 10.75 6.50
N THR A 97 -0.05 11.35 7.05
CA THR A 97 -1.23 11.87 6.35
C THR A 97 -1.31 13.38 6.48
N GLY A 98 -2.21 14.03 5.74
CA GLY A 98 -2.39 15.48 5.79
C GLY A 98 -2.47 16.06 7.22
N GLY A 99 -1.70 17.12 7.46
CA GLY A 99 -1.56 17.79 8.75
C GLY A 99 -0.45 17.24 9.65
N ASP A 100 0.01 16.01 9.43
CA ASP A 100 1.06 15.42 10.25
C ASP A 100 2.40 16.13 10.11
N HIS A 101 3.12 16.24 11.23
CA HIS A 101 4.50 16.67 11.28
C HIS A 101 5.42 15.46 11.33
N VAL A 102 6.22 15.24 10.28
CA VAL A 102 7.14 14.11 10.15
C VAL A 102 8.57 14.63 10.17
N VAL A 103 9.38 14.05 11.07
CA VAL A 103 10.78 14.46 11.24
C VAL A 103 11.67 13.24 11.22
N CYS A 104 12.73 13.30 10.42
CA CYS A 104 13.92 12.49 10.63
C CYS A 104 15.08 13.36 11.11
N CYS A 105 15.71 13.04 12.23
CA CYS A 105 15.40 11.92 13.15
C CYS A 105 15.64 12.34 14.60
N ASP A 106 15.06 11.58 15.55
CA ASP A 106 15.35 11.75 16.97
C ASP A 106 16.79 11.32 17.32
N ASP A 107 17.20 11.54 18.56
CA ASP A 107 18.55 11.20 19.06
C ASP A 107 18.89 9.69 18.94
N LYS A 108 17.89 8.84 18.70
CA LYS A 108 18.03 7.39 18.50
C LYS A 108 17.89 6.99 17.03
N GLN A 109 17.99 7.94 16.10
CA GLN A 109 17.86 7.71 14.66
C GLN A 109 16.49 7.16 14.24
N ARG A 110 15.40 7.57 14.91
CA ARG A 110 14.03 7.17 14.53
C ARG A 110 13.28 8.31 13.90
N ILE A 111 12.40 7.97 12.94
CA ILE A 111 11.40 8.89 12.43
C ILE A 111 10.38 9.18 13.52
N THR A 112 9.99 10.44 13.65
CA THR A 112 8.89 10.85 14.52
C THR A 112 7.73 11.38 13.68
N VAL A 113 6.50 11.05 14.09
CA VAL A 113 5.26 11.60 13.53
C VAL A 113 4.50 12.26 14.66
N ASN A 114 4.23 13.55 14.56
CA ASN A 114 3.60 14.37 15.60
C ASN A 114 4.31 14.20 16.97
N GLY A 115 5.65 14.19 16.94
CA GLY A 115 6.49 13.98 18.13
C GLY A 115 6.54 12.54 18.65
N LYS A 116 5.75 11.62 18.09
CA LYS A 116 5.80 10.19 18.44
C LYS A 116 6.85 9.48 17.60
N ALA A 117 7.92 9.02 18.23
CA ALA A 117 8.90 8.16 17.58
C ALA A 117 8.28 6.81 17.17
N LEU A 118 8.55 6.41 15.93
CA LEU A 118 8.10 5.14 15.36
C LEU A 118 9.07 4.01 15.72
N ASP A 119 8.51 2.82 15.94
CA ASP A 119 9.20 1.55 16.03
C ASP A 119 8.97 0.77 14.73
N GLU A 120 9.94 0.83 13.83
CA GLU A 120 9.78 0.45 12.42
C GLU A 120 10.36 -0.93 12.12
N THR A 121 9.82 -1.97 12.74
CA THR A 121 10.29 -3.37 12.57
C THR A 121 10.14 -3.93 11.15
N TYR A 122 9.39 -3.23 10.30
CA TYR A 122 9.15 -3.58 8.90
C TYR A 122 10.26 -3.11 7.96
N ILE A 123 11.19 -2.26 8.40
CA ILE A 123 12.32 -1.81 7.58
C ILE A 123 13.18 -3.02 7.18
N TYR A 124 13.64 -3.01 5.94
CA TYR A 124 14.55 -4.00 5.38
C TYR A 124 15.77 -4.23 6.26
N ALA A 125 16.12 -5.50 6.42
CA ALA A 125 17.39 -5.92 6.98
C ALA A 125 18.06 -6.88 5.99
N ASP A 126 19.38 -6.74 5.87
CA ASP A 126 20.18 -7.59 4.99
C ASP A 126 20.30 -9.02 5.54
N GLU A 127 21.02 -9.88 4.82
CA GLU A 127 21.24 -11.29 5.19
C GLU A 127 21.98 -11.45 6.54
N THR A 128 22.69 -10.42 7.00
CA THR A 128 23.38 -10.42 8.30
C THR A 128 22.47 -9.97 9.45
N GLY A 129 21.26 -9.49 9.14
CA GLY A 129 20.31 -8.92 10.07
C GLY A 129 20.55 -7.44 10.36
N LEU A 130 21.42 -6.76 9.60
CA LEU A 130 21.62 -5.33 9.73
C LEU A 130 20.46 -4.60 9.06
N GLN A 131 19.67 -3.89 9.87
CA GLN A 131 18.54 -3.09 9.41
C GLN A 131 19.02 -1.77 8.79
N ASP A 132 18.37 -1.36 7.69
CA ASP A 132 18.53 -0.01 7.13
C ASP A 132 18.20 1.06 8.20
N LEU A 133 18.85 2.22 8.10
CA LEU A 133 18.43 3.38 8.87
C LEU A 133 17.03 3.84 8.45
N PRO A 134 16.19 4.33 9.39
CA PRO A 134 14.91 4.91 9.05
C PRO A 134 14.99 5.98 7.95
N SER A 135 16.04 6.79 7.96
CA SER A 135 16.45 7.63 6.84
C SER A 135 17.89 8.08 7.03
N GLU A 136 18.67 8.05 5.95
CA GLU A 136 20.00 8.67 5.92
C GLU A 136 19.91 10.20 5.78
N GLU A 137 18.75 10.67 5.32
CA GLU A 137 18.48 12.06 5.00
C GLU A 137 17.65 12.73 6.09
N GLN A 138 18.01 13.97 6.44
CA GLN A 138 17.23 14.78 7.37
C GLN A 138 16.08 15.51 6.67
N PHE A 139 14.91 15.49 7.30
CA PHE A 139 13.75 16.22 6.84
C PHE A 139 12.87 16.62 8.04
N ASP A 140 12.20 17.74 7.90
CA ASP A 140 11.21 18.27 8.82
C ASP A 140 10.07 18.81 7.94
N VAL A 141 8.95 18.10 7.92
CA VAL A 141 7.86 18.35 6.99
C VAL A 141 6.53 18.29 7.71
N THR A 142 5.69 19.31 7.49
CA THR A 142 4.25 19.19 7.74
C THR A 142 3.59 18.75 6.43
N VAL A 143 2.93 17.59 6.43
CA VAL A 143 2.28 17.03 5.25
C VAL A 143 1.10 17.93 4.86
N PRO A 144 1.04 18.44 3.61
CA PRO A 144 -0.08 19.26 3.16
C PRO A 144 -1.42 18.50 3.26
N ALA A 145 -2.51 19.22 3.46
CA ALA A 145 -3.85 18.62 3.51
C ALA A 145 -4.17 17.85 2.21
N GLY A 146 -4.83 16.68 2.33
CA GLY A 146 -5.16 15.81 1.20
C GLY A 146 -3.96 15.14 0.53
N ARG A 147 -2.81 15.10 1.21
CA ARG A 147 -1.57 14.49 0.71
C ARG A 147 -0.99 13.50 1.70
N LEU A 148 -0.13 12.63 1.18
CA LEU A 148 0.50 11.55 1.92
C LEU A 148 2.02 11.62 1.80
N TRP A 149 2.70 11.43 2.92
CA TRP A 149 4.13 11.15 2.96
C TRP A 149 4.33 9.64 2.95
N VAL A 150 4.84 9.13 1.84
CA VAL A 150 5.03 7.70 1.58
C VAL A 150 6.50 7.31 1.50
N MET A 151 6.85 6.14 2.04
CA MET A 151 8.21 5.63 2.06
C MET A 151 8.28 4.14 1.70
N GLY A 152 9.40 3.73 1.13
CA GLY A 152 9.72 2.32 0.92
C GLY A 152 10.17 1.65 2.21
N ASP A 153 9.91 0.36 2.34
CA ASP A 153 10.39 -0.43 3.47
C ASP A 153 11.89 -0.81 3.30
N HIS A 154 12.39 -0.89 2.06
CA HIS A 154 13.82 -0.93 1.76
C HIS A 154 14.32 0.51 1.59
N ARG A 155 14.71 1.13 2.71
CA ARG A 155 14.92 2.58 2.82
C ARG A 155 16.03 3.08 1.91
N SER A 156 17.13 2.35 1.82
CA SER A 156 18.30 2.67 1.00
C SER A 156 18.07 2.47 -0.51
N ARG A 157 16.99 1.79 -0.92
CA ARG A 157 16.68 1.45 -2.31
C ARG A 157 15.31 1.95 -2.77
N SER A 158 14.86 3.07 -2.21
CA SER A 158 13.53 3.62 -2.46
C SER A 158 13.58 5.08 -2.89
N GLY A 159 13.18 5.32 -4.15
CA GLY A 159 12.77 6.66 -4.62
C GLY A 159 11.39 7.00 -4.07
N ASP A 160 11.36 7.63 -2.90
CA ASP A 160 10.13 7.98 -2.17
C ASP A 160 10.14 9.42 -1.68
N SER A 161 9.18 9.78 -0.82
CA SER A 161 8.97 11.17 -0.39
C SER A 161 10.25 11.85 0.11
N ARG A 162 11.16 11.11 0.75
CA ARG A 162 12.46 11.65 1.21
C ARG A 162 13.33 12.10 0.05
N TYR A 163 13.53 11.22 -0.93
CA TYR A 163 14.28 11.51 -2.15
C TYR A 163 13.65 12.69 -2.91
N ASN A 164 12.31 12.68 -2.99
CA ASN A 164 11.54 13.70 -3.68
C ASN A 164 11.57 15.06 -2.98
N PHE A 165 11.70 15.08 -1.67
CA PHE A 165 11.89 16.29 -0.87
C PHE A 165 13.23 16.95 -1.18
N LEU A 166 14.32 16.18 -1.19
CA LEU A 166 15.65 16.74 -1.42
C LEU A 166 15.83 17.27 -2.84
N ARG A 167 15.44 16.49 -3.84
CA ARG A 167 15.63 16.87 -5.25
C ARG A 167 14.77 18.06 -5.67
N HIS A 168 13.67 18.34 -4.96
CA HIS A 168 12.79 19.47 -5.23
C HIS A 168 12.95 20.60 -4.21
N ASN A 169 14.18 20.84 -3.77
CA ASN A 169 14.52 21.98 -2.90
C ASN A 169 13.65 22.04 -1.63
N LYS A 170 13.35 20.88 -1.04
CA LYS A 170 12.58 20.72 0.19
C LYS A 170 11.14 21.24 0.10
N ASP A 171 10.52 21.12 -1.08
CA ASP A 171 9.11 21.44 -1.28
C ASP A 171 8.19 20.26 -0.86
N PRO A 172 7.36 20.41 0.19
CA PRO A 172 6.43 19.36 0.62
C PRO A 172 5.40 18.97 -0.44
N MET A 173 4.98 19.90 -1.31
CA MET A 173 3.97 19.61 -2.35
C MET A 173 4.52 18.65 -3.41
N GLN A 174 5.79 18.80 -3.76
CA GLN A 174 6.47 17.93 -4.72
C GLN A 174 6.97 16.62 -4.09
N ALA A 175 7.15 16.62 -2.77
CA ALA A 175 7.64 15.48 -2.00
C ALA A 175 6.55 14.52 -1.53
N THR A 176 5.28 14.90 -1.63
CA THR A 176 4.14 14.09 -1.19
C THR A 176 3.27 13.70 -2.39
N ILE A 177 2.37 12.75 -2.22
CA ILE A 177 1.38 12.37 -3.26
C ILE A 177 -0.02 12.73 -2.81
N SER A 178 -0.93 12.99 -3.75
CA SER A 178 -2.33 13.28 -3.46
C SER A 178 -3.06 12.01 -3.01
N GLU A 179 -3.99 12.13 -2.05
CA GLU A 179 -4.90 11.03 -1.70
C GLU A 179 -5.71 10.55 -2.91
N ASP A 180 -6.04 11.44 -3.86
CA ASP A 180 -6.80 11.12 -5.07
C ASP A 180 -5.98 10.31 -6.09
N ALA A 181 -4.65 10.31 -5.98
CA ALA A 181 -3.77 9.50 -6.82
C ALA A 181 -3.68 8.04 -6.33
N VAL A 182 -4.29 7.71 -5.19
CA VAL A 182 -4.21 6.38 -4.61
C VAL A 182 -5.16 5.42 -5.34
N VAL A 183 -4.59 4.42 -6.00
CA VAL A 183 -5.33 3.38 -6.73
C VAL A 183 -6.00 2.40 -5.77
N GLY A 184 -5.36 2.10 -4.63
CA GLY A 184 -5.97 1.28 -3.59
C GLY A 184 -5.00 0.75 -2.54
N ARG A 185 -5.55 0.06 -1.54
CA ARG A 185 -4.77 -0.54 -0.44
C ARG A 185 -4.30 -1.94 -0.80
N ALA A 186 -3.00 -2.18 -0.77
CA ALA A 186 -2.46 -3.54 -0.80
C ALA A 186 -2.72 -4.23 0.56
N PHE A 187 -3.38 -5.39 0.53
CA PHE A 187 -3.80 -6.07 1.77
C PHE A 187 -3.37 -7.53 1.86
N VAL A 188 -3.00 -8.15 0.74
CA VAL A 188 -2.54 -9.55 0.67
C VAL A 188 -1.44 -9.70 -0.36
N VAL A 189 -0.38 -10.41 0.01
CA VAL A 189 0.48 -11.13 -0.95
C VAL A 189 -0.16 -12.49 -1.15
N PHE A 190 -0.62 -12.80 -2.36
CA PHE A 190 -1.29 -14.09 -2.64
C PHE A 190 -0.41 -15.06 -3.44
N TRP A 191 0.65 -14.56 -4.07
CA TRP A 191 1.58 -15.36 -4.84
C TRP A 191 3.02 -14.84 -4.68
N PRO A 192 4.02 -15.74 -4.57
CA PRO A 192 3.90 -17.21 -4.56
C PRO A 192 3.25 -17.73 -3.28
N PHE A 193 2.59 -18.90 -3.36
CA PHE A 193 1.83 -19.44 -2.23
C PHE A 193 2.68 -19.71 -0.97
N SER A 194 3.97 -19.99 -1.14
CA SER A 194 4.92 -20.16 -0.02
C SER A 194 5.14 -18.88 0.80
N ARG A 195 4.76 -17.71 0.26
CA ARG A 195 4.89 -16.40 0.91
C ARG A 195 3.55 -15.71 1.10
N ALA A 196 2.43 -16.43 0.93
CA ALA A 196 1.13 -15.82 1.05
C ALA A 196 0.92 -15.27 2.47
N LYS A 197 0.62 -13.97 2.59
CA LYS A 197 0.46 -13.29 3.87
C LYS A 197 -0.50 -12.10 3.77
N TRP A 198 -1.13 -11.78 4.89
CA TRP A 198 -1.88 -10.54 5.06
C TRP A 198 -0.91 -9.38 5.33
N LEU A 199 -1.20 -8.21 4.75
CA LEU A 199 -0.46 -6.98 5.01
C LEU A 199 -1.21 -6.19 6.09
N SER A 200 -0.72 -6.26 7.31
CA SER A 200 -1.23 -5.50 8.46
C SER A 200 -0.57 -4.13 8.57
N VAL A 201 -1.26 -3.23 9.28
CA VAL A 201 -0.70 -1.96 9.74
C VAL A 201 0.16 -2.26 10.97
N PRO A 202 1.41 -1.78 11.05
CA PRO A 202 2.25 -1.94 12.24
C PRO A 202 1.71 -1.14 13.44
N ASP A 203 1.70 -1.74 14.63
CA ASP A 203 1.17 -1.16 15.88
C ASP A 203 1.84 0.17 16.31
N THR A 204 3.01 0.49 15.74
CA THR A 204 3.67 1.78 16.02
C THR A 204 2.81 2.97 15.61
N PHE A 205 1.91 2.80 14.64
CA PHE A 205 1.07 3.88 14.11
C PHE A 205 -0.15 4.15 14.98
N ASP A 206 -0.64 3.16 15.74
CA ASP A 206 -1.82 3.30 16.61
C ASP A 206 -1.62 4.33 17.73
N LYS A 207 -0.35 4.57 18.10
CA LYS A 207 0.05 5.47 19.19
C LYS A 207 0.45 6.86 18.70
N VAL A 208 0.36 7.12 17.39
CA VAL A 208 0.66 8.44 16.82
C VAL A 208 -0.52 9.37 17.13
N PRO A 209 -0.28 10.48 17.85
CA PRO A 209 -1.35 11.43 18.15
C PRO A 209 -1.84 12.11 16.87
N ALA A 210 -3.06 12.64 16.92
CA ALA A 210 -3.57 13.51 15.85
C ALA A 210 -2.64 14.74 15.67
N PRO A 211 -2.56 15.29 14.45
CA PRO A 211 -1.78 16.49 14.22
C PRO A 211 -2.29 17.64 15.10
N THR A 212 -1.37 18.40 15.67
CA THR A 212 -1.72 19.59 16.43
C THR A 212 -2.19 20.66 15.44
N ALA A 213 -3.42 21.15 15.62
CA ALA A 213 -3.91 22.28 14.82
C ALA A 213 -2.96 23.47 15.01
N LYS A 214 -2.39 23.97 13.91
CA LYS A 214 -1.66 25.25 13.89
C LYS A 214 -2.61 26.38 13.55
#